data_AF-A0A2A7N8Q6-F1
#
_entry.id   AF-A0A2A7N8Q6-F1
#
_cell.length_a   1.000
_cell.length_b   1.000
_cell.length_c   1.000
_cell.angle_alpha   90.00
_cell.angle_beta   90.00
_cell.angle_gamma   90.00
#
_symmetry.space_group_name_H-M   'P 1'
#
loop_
_entity.id
_entity.type
_entity.pdbx_description
1 polymer ?
#
loop_
_entity_poly.entity_id
_entity_poly.type
_entity_poly.pdbx_seq_one_letter_code
_entity_poly.pdbx_strand_id
1 'polypeptide(L)'
;MWCISRDFPAHAQHIAVEFVHPVIVGKRALPAVALTGADLVAQVRISAQPGDIVIAVADGADEQVQAVMRRAPAWGVTTLWIGNGVRPHDGAADHVLWFDDPDPRLPATGEFVLMYHLLWELTHVCFEHPGLLRQQPECTDEVCITCSDEGRLGEVINLAPDGSATVRTASGVETVDTTLTGGLRPGDLILVHAGMAMTAVDEGGAR
;
A
#
# COMPACT_ATOMS: atom_id res chain seq x y z
N MET A 1 6.67 8.83 -1.02
CA MET A 1 6.67 7.64 -0.13
C MET A 1 6.14 8.02 1.25
N TRP A 2 5.27 7.19 1.81
CA TRP A 2 4.64 7.38 3.11
C TRP A 2 5.10 6.29 4.07
N CYS A 3 5.67 6.66 5.21
CA CYS A 3 6.26 5.72 6.16
C CYS A 3 5.36 5.63 7.40
N ILE A 4 4.97 4.42 7.80
CA ILE A 4 4.15 4.17 8.98
C ILE A 4 4.80 3.15 9.90
N SER A 5 4.70 3.39 11.21
CA SER A 5 5.13 2.47 12.25
C SER A 5 4.45 2.89 13.54
N ARG A 6 3.38 2.20 13.92
CA ARG A 6 2.48 2.64 14.99
C ARG A 6 3.12 2.47 16.36
N ASP A 7 3.59 1.26 16.65
CA ASP A 7 4.17 0.92 17.95
C ASP A 7 5.59 1.46 18.12
N PHE A 8 6.28 1.72 17.01
CA PHE A 8 7.66 2.22 16.99
C PHE A 8 7.82 3.41 16.03
N PRO A 9 7.25 4.60 16.33
CA PRO A 9 7.26 5.76 15.42
C PRO A 9 8.65 6.19 14.94
N ALA A 10 9.68 5.89 15.72
CA ALA A 10 11.07 6.14 15.36
C ALA A 10 11.46 5.49 14.03
N HIS A 11 10.97 4.29 13.69
CA HIS A 11 11.29 3.65 12.41
C HIS A 11 10.71 4.43 11.22
N ALA A 12 9.44 4.88 11.31
CA ALA A 12 8.83 5.66 10.24
C ALA A 12 9.58 6.98 10.01
N GLN A 13 9.97 7.66 11.10
CA GLN A 13 10.75 8.90 11.07
C GLN A 13 12.14 8.67 10.50
N HIS A 14 12.80 7.58 10.88
CA HIS A 14 14.12 7.19 10.40
C HIS A 14 14.10 6.98 8.89
N ILE A 15 13.18 6.15 8.39
CA ILE A 15 13.04 5.92 6.95
C ILE A 15 12.79 7.25 6.22
N ALA A 16 11.88 8.09 6.73
CA ALA A 16 11.57 9.36 6.08
C ALA A 16 12.78 10.29 6.01
N VAL A 17 13.52 10.46 7.11
CA VAL A 17 14.67 11.40 7.13
C VAL A 17 15.82 10.93 6.24
N GLU A 18 16.05 9.63 6.10
CA GLU A 18 17.16 9.14 5.27
C GLU A 18 16.90 9.31 3.77
N PHE A 19 15.65 9.24 3.34
CA PHE A 19 15.28 9.54 1.97
C PHE A 19 15.30 11.05 1.70
N VAL A 20 14.83 11.88 2.63
CA VAL A 20 14.78 13.35 2.46
C VAL A 20 16.17 14.00 2.62
N HIS A 21 17.01 13.47 3.50
CA HIS A 21 18.33 14.00 3.82
C HIS A 21 19.39 12.88 3.79
N PRO A 22 19.75 12.40 2.58
CA PRO A 22 20.68 11.29 2.46
C PRO A 22 22.06 11.65 3.04
N VAL A 23 22.59 10.78 3.90
CA VAL A 23 23.85 11.03 4.62
C VAL A 23 25.08 11.05 3.71
N ILE A 24 25.00 10.40 2.54
CA ILE A 24 26.09 10.34 1.57
C ILE A 24 26.05 11.58 0.67
N VAL A 25 27.16 12.34 0.67
CA VAL A 25 27.33 13.54 -0.16
C VAL A 25 27.07 13.22 -1.63
N GLY A 26 26.21 14.02 -2.26
CA GLY A 26 25.88 13.91 -3.68
C GLY A 26 24.71 12.99 -4.01
N LYS A 27 24.18 12.22 -3.05
CA LYS A 27 22.95 11.44 -3.26
C LYS A 27 21.73 12.34 -3.39
N ARG A 28 20.79 11.96 -4.26
CA ARG A 28 19.55 12.69 -4.52
C ARG A 28 18.61 12.59 -3.32
N ALA A 29 18.07 13.70 -2.84
CA ALA A 29 16.95 13.69 -1.89
C ALA A 29 15.66 13.19 -2.57
N LEU A 30 14.93 12.31 -1.89
CA LEU A 30 13.70 11.68 -2.36
C LEU A 30 12.54 12.01 -1.39
N PRO A 31 11.32 12.25 -1.90
CA PRO A 31 10.19 12.63 -1.07
C PRO A 31 9.69 11.47 -0.22
N ALA A 32 9.88 11.59 1.10
CA ALA A 32 9.38 10.65 2.09
C ALA A 32 8.82 11.40 3.31
N VAL A 33 7.70 10.90 3.85
CA VAL A 33 7.02 11.49 5.01
C VAL A 33 6.63 10.40 5.99
N ALA A 34 6.92 10.60 7.28
CA ALA A 34 6.44 9.75 8.35
C ALA A 34 5.03 10.17 8.79
N LEU A 35 4.08 9.24 8.80
CA LEU A 35 2.73 9.45 9.31
C LEU A 35 2.63 8.78 10.68
N THR A 36 2.42 9.59 11.73
CA THR A 36 2.47 9.14 13.14
C THR A 36 1.19 9.46 13.92
N GLY A 37 0.13 9.94 13.27
CA GLY A 37 -1.15 10.19 13.92
C GLY A 37 -1.88 8.89 14.29
N ALA A 38 -2.93 9.01 15.11
CA ALA A 38 -3.64 7.87 15.68
C ALA A 38 -4.50 7.07 14.68
N ASP A 39 -4.93 7.70 13.58
CA ASP A 39 -5.67 7.06 12.49
C ASP A 39 -4.80 7.03 11.24
N LEU A 40 -4.09 5.92 11.04
CA LEU A 40 -3.20 5.72 9.90
C LEU A 40 -3.97 5.58 8.60
N VAL A 41 -5.15 4.95 8.62
CA VAL A 41 -5.98 4.77 7.43
C VAL A 41 -6.39 6.14 6.87
N ALA A 42 -6.93 7.03 7.71
CA ALA A 42 -7.32 8.36 7.29
C ALA A 42 -6.12 9.20 6.80
N GLN A 43 -4.98 9.13 7.50
CA GLN A 43 -3.76 9.85 7.09
C GLN A 43 -3.25 9.39 5.73
N VAL A 44 -3.13 8.07 5.51
CA VAL A 44 -2.66 7.57 4.21
C VAL A 44 -3.67 7.94 3.12
N ARG A 45 -4.98 7.76 3.38
CA ARG A 45 -6.04 8.04 2.41
C ARG A 45 -6.08 9.49 1.91
N ILE A 46 -5.79 10.46 2.79
CA ILE A 46 -5.78 11.89 2.42
C ILE A 46 -4.45 12.32 1.80
N SER A 47 -3.35 11.66 2.18
CA SER A 47 -2.00 12.01 1.75
C SER A 47 -1.63 11.39 0.40
N ALA A 48 -1.93 10.10 0.20
CA ALA A 48 -1.39 9.33 -0.90
C ALA A 48 -2.08 9.62 -2.24
N GLN A 49 -1.30 9.55 -3.31
CA GLN A 49 -1.75 9.63 -4.70
C GLN A 49 -1.41 8.34 -5.45
N PRO A 50 -2.10 8.02 -6.56
CA PRO A 50 -1.71 6.90 -7.41
C PRO A 50 -0.24 7.00 -7.84
N GLY A 51 0.50 5.89 -7.73
CA GLY A 51 1.94 5.80 -7.98
C GLY A 51 2.82 6.08 -6.76
N ASP A 52 2.23 6.46 -5.61
CA ASP A 52 2.96 6.51 -4.35
C ASP A 52 3.26 5.11 -3.79
N ILE A 53 4.15 5.08 -2.80
CA ILE A 53 4.50 3.89 -2.02
C ILE A 53 4.17 4.16 -0.56
N VAL A 54 3.54 3.19 0.12
CA VAL A 54 3.45 3.11 1.58
C VAL A 54 4.40 2.02 2.07
N ILE A 55 5.29 2.38 2.98
CA ILE A 55 6.16 1.45 3.71
C ILE A 55 5.71 1.39 5.17
N ALA A 56 5.45 0.19 5.66
CA ALA A 56 5.13 -0.05 7.07
C ALA A 56 6.21 -0.86 7.77
N VAL A 57 6.49 -0.49 9.02
CA VAL A 57 7.21 -1.33 9.99
C VAL A 57 6.24 -1.66 11.12
N ALA A 58 5.77 -2.90 11.19
CA ALA A 58 4.78 -3.33 12.20
C ALA A 58 4.71 -4.86 12.32
N ASP A 59 4.20 -5.35 13.45
CA ASP A 59 3.77 -6.76 13.58
C ASP A 59 2.58 -7.05 12.64
N GLY A 60 2.49 -8.30 12.18
CA GLY A 60 1.50 -8.69 11.17
C GLY A 60 0.06 -8.66 11.66
N ALA A 61 -0.18 -8.58 12.97
CA ALA A 61 -1.49 -8.42 13.58
C ALA A 61 -1.91 -6.96 13.82
N ASP A 62 -1.10 -5.95 13.45
CA ASP A 62 -1.51 -4.54 13.58
C ASP A 62 -2.68 -4.23 12.63
N GLU A 63 -3.87 -4.11 13.21
CA GLU A 63 -5.14 -3.89 12.51
C GLU A 63 -5.12 -2.63 11.63
N GLN A 64 -4.44 -1.55 12.05
CA GLN A 64 -4.37 -0.33 11.25
C GLN A 64 -3.45 -0.50 10.05
N VAL A 65 -2.33 -1.21 10.21
CA VAL A 65 -1.43 -1.51 9.10
C VAL A 65 -2.12 -2.46 8.11
N GLN A 66 -2.78 -3.53 8.59
CA GLN A 66 -3.59 -4.40 7.74
C GLN A 66 -4.67 -3.64 6.96
N ALA A 67 -5.35 -2.71 7.63
CA ALA A 67 -6.39 -1.90 7.00
C ALA A 67 -5.82 -0.97 5.92
N VAL A 68 -4.63 -0.39 6.13
CA VAL A 68 -3.91 0.40 5.12
C VAL A 68 -3.51 -0.48 3.94
N MET A 69 -2.85 -1.61 4.18
CA MET A 69 -2.35 -2.46 3.09
C MET A 69 -3.46 -2.99 2.20
N ARG A 70 -4.61 -3.32 2.78
CA ARG A 70 -5.80 -3.76 2.04
C ARG A 70 -6.41 -2.68 1.16
N ARG A 71 -6.34 -1.41 1.58
CA ARG A 71 -6.98 -0.28 0.89
C ARG A 71 -6.07 0.41 -0.11
N ALA A 72 -4.76 0.39 0.13
CA ALA A 72 -3.76 1.03 -0.70
C ALA A 72 -3.85 0.67 -2.20
N PRO A 73 -4.15 -0.57 -2.60
CA PRO A 73 -4.38 -0.88 -4.02
C PRO A 73 -5.54 -0.10 -4.65
N ALA A 74 -6.65 0.11 -3.92
CA ALA A 74 -7.76 0.93 -4.40
C ALA A 74 -7.38 2.42 -4.53
N TRP A 75 -6.30 2.84 -3.85
CA TRP A 75 -5.72 4.18 -3.96
C TRP A 75 -4.61 4.26 -5.02
N GLY A 76 -4.27 3.15 -5.68
CA GLY A 76 -3.17 3.07 -6.63
C GLY A 76 -1.80 3.17 -5.97
N VAL A 77 -1.70 2.79 -4.70
CA VAL A 77 -0.50 2.91 -3.88
C VAL A 77 0.14 1.54 -3.71
N THR A 78 1.44 1.45 -4.01
CA THR A 78 2.22 0.24 -3.79
C THR A 78 2.57 0.07 -2.31
N THR A 79 2.52 -1.15 -1.81
CA THR A 79 2.64 -1.49 -0.40
C THR A 79 3.88 -2.33 -0.11
N LEU A 80 4.67 -1.89 0.86
CA LEU A 80 5.82 -2.62 1.39
C LEU A 80 5.65 -2.79 2.90
N TRP A 81 5.70 -4.02 3.39
CA TRP A 81 5.57 -4.33 4.81
C TRP A 81 6.83 -5.02 5.32
N ILE A 82 7.52 -4.36 6.25
CA ILE A 82 8.64 -4.90 7.02
C ILE A 82 8.12 -5.26 8.41
N GLY A 83 8.43 -6.46 8.90
CA GLY A 83 8.01 -6.82 10.25
C GLY A 83 8.58 -8.13 10.74
N ASN A 84 8.16 -8.49 11.95
CA ASN A 84 8.44 -9.76 12.61
C ASN A 84 7.19 -10.19 13.38
N GLY A 85 7.17 -11.42 13.87
CA GLY A 85 5.99 -11.98 14.55
C GLY A 85 5.11 -12.77 13.58
N VAL A 86 3.78 -12.68 13.73
CA VAL A 86 2.87 -13.44 12.88
C VAL A 86 2.94 -12.88 11.46
N ARG A 87 3.44 -13.69 10.52
CA ARG A 87 3.56 -13.25 9.12
C ARG A 87 2.18 -12.96 8.54
N PRO A 88 1.99 -11.82 7.86
CA PRO A 88 0.78 -11.55 7.08
C PRO A 88 0.53 -12.66 6.05
N HIS A 89 -0.73 -12.90 5.72
CA HIS A 89 -1.08 -13.86 4.66
C HIS A 89 -0.53 -13.42 3.30
N ASP A 90 -0.34 -14.37 2.39
CA ASP A 90 0.11 -14.07 1.04
C ASP A 90 -0.85 -13.08 0.35
N GLY A 91 -0.30 -12.06 -0.29
CA GLY A 91 -1.07 -10.99 -0.92
C GLY A 91 -1.57 -9.89 0.04
N ALA A 92 -1.21 -9.94 1.33
CA ALA A 92 -1.56 -8.87 2.27
C ALA A 92 -0.89 -7.53 1.96
N ALA A 93 0.19 -7.51 1.19
CA ALA A 93 0.87 -6.35 0.62
C ALA A 93 1.61 -6.78 -0.67
N ASP A 94 1.96 -5.83 -1.54
CA ASP A 94 2.71 -6.10 -2.77
C ASP A 94 4.10 -6.69 -2.46
N HIS A 95 4.71 -6.23 -1.38
CA HIS A 95 6.02 -6.69 -0.93
C HIS A 95 6.02 -6.91 0.59
N VAL A 96 6.42 -8.10 1.03
CA VAL A 96 6.54 -8.46 2.45
C VAL A 96 7.97 -8.91 2.76
N LEU A 97 8.66 -8.17 3.62
CA LEU A 97 10.00 -8.46 4.12
C LEU A 97 9.90 -8.85 5.60
N TRP A 98 9.91 -10.15 5.88
CA TRP A 98 9.59 -10.68 7.21
C TRP A 98 10.78 -11.35 7.89
N PHE A 99 10.95 -11.08 9.18
CA PHE A 99 11.92 -11.74 10.03
C PHE A 99 11.24 -12.85 10.85
N ASP A 100 11.84 -14.04 10.87
CA ASP A 100 11.32 -15.21 11.60
C ASP A 100 11.73 -15.22 13.09
N ASP A 101 12.43 -14.19 13.58
CA ASP A 101 12.88 -14.09 14.96
C ASP A 101 11.74 -13.61 15.88
N PRO A 102 11.35 -14.43 16.89
CA PRO A 102 10.26 -14.12 17.80
C PRO A 102 10.65 -13.18 18.94
N ASP A 103 11.89 -12.67 19.01
CA ASP A 103 12.33 -11.76 20.06
C ASP A 103 11.48 -10.47 20.05
N PRO A 104 10.73 -10.16 21.13
CA PRO A 104 9.94 -8.94 21.21
C PRO A 104 10.80 -7.66 21.19
N ARG A 105 12.12 -7.78 21.38
CA ARG A 105 13.07 -6.66 21.28
C ARG A 105 13.58 -6.43 19.87
N LEU A 106 13.24 -7.27 18.88
CA LEU A 106 13.71 -7.14 17.50
C LEU A 106 13.57 -5.73 16.90
N PRO A 107 12.47 -4.99 17.14
CA PRO A 107 12.36 -3.61 16.68
C PRO A 107 13.49 -2.69 17.18
N ALA A 108 14.12 -3.01 18.32
CA ALA A 108 15.17 -2.23 18.95
C ALA A 108 16.59 -2.80 18.77
N THR A 109 16.77 -3.99 18.18
CA THR A 109 18.09 -4.64 18.03
C THR A 109 18.83 -4.21 16.76
N GLY A 110 18.12 -3.67 15.77
CA GLY A 110 18.70 -3.03 14.58
C GLY A 110 18.45 -3.77 13.26
N GLU A 111 17.80 -4.93 13.28
CA GLU A 111 17.51 -5.73 12.08
C GLU A 111 16.59 -4.99 11.11
N PHE A 112 15.54 -4.32 11.61
CA PHE A 112 14.72 -3.44 10.78
C PHE A 112 15.53 -2.29 10.20
N VAL A 113 16.42 -1.70 11.01
CA VAL A 113 17.32 -0.62 10.57
C VAL A 113 18.16 -1.07 9.39
N LEU A 114 18.80 -2.22 9.51
CA LEU A 114 19.57 -2.83 8.44
C LEU A 114 18.72 -3.07 7.18
N MET A 115 17.50 -3.59 7.33
CA MET A 115 16.63 -3.88 6.19
C MET A 115 16.27 -2.63 5.39
N TYR A 116 15.80 -1.57 6.05
CA TYR A 116 15.45 -0.35 5.34
C TYR A 116 16.69 0.46 4.90
N HIS A 117 17.86 0.27 5.52
CA HIS A 117 19.13 0.78 5.00
C HIS A 117 19.54 0.12 3.69
N LEU A 118 19.38 -1.20 3.58
CA LEU A 118 19.63 -1.91 2.33
C LEU A 118 18.67 -1.44 1.24
N LEU A 119 17.38 -1.27 1.56
CA LEU A 119 16.40 -0.71 0.63
C LEU A 119 16.79 0.70 0.16
N TRP A 120 17.21 1.56 1.09
CA TRP A 120 17.70 2.90 0.78
C TRP A 120 18.91 2.86 -0.14
N GLU A 121 19.91 2.03 0.17
CA GLU A 121 21.15 1.91 -0.60
C GLU A 121 20.84 1.44 -2.02
N LEU A 122 20.07 0.35 -2.17
CA LEU A 122 19.68 -0.21 -3.45
C LEU A 122 18.86 0.78 -4.28
N THR A 123 18.00 1.59 -3.65
CA THR A 123 17.27 2.65 -4.34
C THR A 123 18.22 3.65 -4.99
N HIS A 124 19.25 4.10 -4.27
CA HIS A 124 20.25 5.02 -4.82
C HIS A 124 21.11 4.37 -5.89
N VAL A 125 21.48 3.11 -5.72
CA VAL A 125 22.21 2.34 -6.76
C VAL A 125 21.40 2.32 -8.06
N CYS A 126 20.09 2.08 -8.00
CA CYS A 126 19.23 2.09 -9.17
C CYS A 126 19.13 3.48 -9.84
N PHE A 127 19.13 4.57 -9.07
CA PHE A 127 19.17 5.93 -9.62
C PHE A 127 20.51 6.28 -10.26
N GLU A 128 21.62 5.79 -9.71
CA GLU A 128 22.97 6.00 -10.27
C GLU A 128 23.24 5.12 -11.49
N HIS A 129 22.58 3.97 -11.54
CA HIS A 129 22.71 2.99 -12.62
C HIS A 129 21.35 2.68 -13.25
N PRO A 130 20.70 3.65 -13.95
CA PRO A 130 19.37 3.44 -14.52
C PRO A 130 19.32 2.33 -15.59
N GLY A 131 20.46 1.89 -16.09
CA GLY A 131 20.58 0.71 -16.96
C GLY A 131 20.14 -0.60 -16.29
N LEU A 132 20.18 -0.69 -14.95
CA LEU A 132 19.70 -1.84 -14.18
C LEU A 132 18.16 -1.97 -14.20
N LEU A 133 17.45 -0.87 -14.46
CA LEU A 133 15.98 -0.81 -14.44
C LEU A 133 15.34 -0.99 -15.83
N ARG A 134 16.13 -1.14 -16.90
CA ARG A 134 15.57 -1.35 -18.24
C ARG A 134 14.96 -2.74 -18.33
N GLN A 135 13.65 -2.82 -18.28
CA GLN A 135 12.92 -4.02 -18.66
C GLN A 135 13.09 -4.27 -20.16
N GLN A 136 13.31 -5.52 -20.55
CA GLN A 136 13.11 -5.93 -21.94
C GLN A 136 11.59 -5.83 -22.23
N PRO A 137 11.19 -5.36 -23.42
CA PRO A 137 9.77 -5.23 -23.74
C PRO A 137 9.13 -6.62 -23.83
N GLU A 138 8.50 -7.06 -22.75
CA GLU A 138 7.43 -8.05 -22.79
C GLU A 138 6.14 -7.31 -23.11
N CYS A 139 5.90 -7.10 -24.41
CA CYS A 139 4.62 -6.65 -24.91
C CYS A 139 3.87 -7.88 -25.41
N THR A 140 2.80 -8.25 -24.72
CA THR A 140 1.69 -9.00 -25.34
C THR A 140 0.43 -8.14 -25.20
N ASP A 141 0.40 -7.00 -25.90
CA ASP A 141 -0.78 -6.14 -26.04
C ASP A 141 -1.88 -6.79 -26.92
N GLU A 142 -2.18 -8.08 -26.71
CA GLU A 142 -3.24 -8.81 -27.43
C GLU A 142 -4.44 -9.17 -26.54
N VAL A 143 -4.63 -8.54 -25.38
CA VAL A 143 -5.82 -8.77 -24.56
C VAL A 143 -6.65 -7.49 -24.49
N CYS A 144 -7.81 -7.53 -25.12
CA CYS A 144 -8.83 -6.50 -24.98
C CYS A 144 -9.22 -6.38 -23.50
N ILE A 145 -9.15 -5.18 -22.91
CA ILE A 145 -9.55 -4.93 -21.52
C ILE A 145 -11.00 -5.34 -21.22
N THR A 146 -11.86 -5.38 -22.25
CA THR A 146 -13.26 -5.82 -22.15
C THR A 146 -13.41 -7.35 -22.13
N CYS A 147 -12.40 -8.09 -22.59
CA CYS A 147 -12.32 -9.56 -22.54
C CYS A 147 -11.34 -10.06 -21.49
N SER A 148 -10.63 -9.15 -20.82
CA SER A 148 -9.82 -9.43 -19.64
C SER A 148 -10.78 -9.61 -18.46
N ASP A 149 -10.77 -10.77 -17.80
CA ASP A 149 -11.47 -11.01 -16.54
C ASP A 149 -10.80 -10.23 -15.38
N GLU A 150 -10.50 -8.94 -15.60
CA GLU A 150 -9.79 -8.10 -14.65
C GLU A 150 -10.78 -7.53 -13.64
N GLY A 151 -10.60 -7.90 -12.37
CA GLY A 151 -11.27 -7.28 -11.24
C GLY A 151 -10.37 -6.21 -10.64
N ARG A 152 -10.88 -4.98 -10.52
CA ARG A 152 -10.18 -3.85 -9.91
C ARG A 152 -10.73 -3.56 -8.53
N LEU A 153 -9.86 -3.32 -7.56
CA LEU A 153 -10.28 -2.91 -6.23
C LEU A 153 -10.75 -1.45 -6.26
N GLY A 154 -11.88 -1.18 -5.60
CA GLY A 154 -12.41 0.17 -5.44
C GLY A 154 -12.86 0.46 -4.02
N GLU A 155 -12.72 1.72 -3.59
CA GLU A 155 -13.25 2.23 -2.32
C GLU A 155 -14.49 3.09 -2.59
N VAL A 156 -15.61 2.78 -1.94
CA VAL A 156 -16.84 3.56 -2.06
C VAL A 156 -16.64 4.95 -1.45
N ILE A 157 -16.87 6.00 -2.25
CA ILE A 157 -16.85 7.40 -1.79
C ILE A 157 -18.25 7.80 -1.34
N ASN A 158 -19.23 7.71 -2.24
CA ASN A 158 -20.63 8.05 -1.96
C ASN A 158 -21.57 7.09 -2.69
N LEU A 159 -22.75 6.88 -2.09
CA LEU A 159 -23.83 6.08 -2.68
C LEU A 159 -24.89 7.01 -3.27
N ALA A 160 -25.37 6.68 -4.46
CA ALA A 160 -26.47 7.38 -5.11
C ALA A 160 -27.80 6.63 -4.88
N PRO A 161 -28.95 7.35 -4.89
CA PRO A 161 -30.26 6.73 -4.69
C PRO A 161 -30.70 5.77 -5.81
N ASP A 162 -30.04 5.82 -6.97
CA ASP A 162 -30.35 5.02 -8.16
C ASP A 162 -29.69 3.63 -8.17
N GLY A 163 -29.00 3.26 -7.09
CA GLY A 163 -28.28 1.99 -7.00
C GLY A 163 -26.86 2.04 -7.57
N SER A 164 -26.35 3.23 -7.92
CA SER A 164 -24.93 3.44 -8.26
C SER A 164 -24.13 4.01 -7.08
N ALA A 165 -22.80 3.96 -7.18
CA ALA A 165 -21.88 4.59 -6.23
C ALA A 165 -20.75 5.31 -6.98
N THR A 166 -20.25 6.40 -6.42
CA THR A 166 -18.94 6.94 -6.82
C THR A 166 -17.86 6.20 -6.07
N VAL A 167 -16.88 5.69 -6.80
CA VAL A 167 -15.86 4.77 -6.28
C VAL A 167 -14.49 5.28 -6.68
N ARG A 168 -13.56 5.31 -5.72
CA ARG A 168 -12.14 5.56 -5.96
C ARG A 168 -11.48 4.26 -6.36
N THR A 169 -10.74 4.27 -7.46
CA THR A 169 -9.86 3.17 -7.89
C THR A 169 -8.45 3.68 -8.14
N ALA A 170 -7.50 2.77 -8.39
CA ALA A 170 -6.13 3.12 -8.76
C ALA A 170 -6.05 4.02 -10.00
N SER A 171 -7.00 3.89 -10.92
CA SER A 171 -7.08 4.67 -12.17
C SER A 171 -7.87 5.98 -12.05
N GLY A 172 -8.44 6.27 -10.87
CA GLY A 172 -9.24 7.47 -10.63
C GLY A 172 -10.65 7.17 -10.11
N VAL A 173 -11.50 8.19 -10.11
CA VAL A 173 -12.88 8.08 -9.63
C VAL A 173 -13.81 7.72 -10.77
N GLU A 174 -14.64 6.70 -10.57
CA GLU A 174 -15.65 6.26 -11.54
C GLU A 174 -17.00 5.99 -10.87
N THR A 175 -18.06 5.95 -11.67
CA THR A 175 -19.40 5.55 -11.22
C THR A 175 -19.56 4.05 -11.45
N VAL A 176 -19.96 3.33 -10.42
CA VAL A 176 -20.10 1.87 -10.42
C VAL A 176 -21.54 1.49 -10.07
N ASP A 177 -22.11 0.54 -10.80
CA ASP A 177 -23.39 -0.06 -10.44
C ASP A 177 -23.24 -0.99 -9.22
N THR A 178 -24.05 -0.77 -8.19
CA THR A 178 -23.99 -1.51 -6.91
C THR A 178 -25.24 -2.35 -6.62
N THR A 179 -26.11 -2.52 -7.62
CA THR A 179 -27.39 -3.23 -7.47
C THR A 179 -27.24 -4.66 -6.94
N LEU A 180 -26.12 -5.33 -7.24
CA LEU A 180 -25.85 -6.71 -6.82
C LEU A 180 -25.19 -6.84 -5.44
N THR A 181 -24.68 -5.76 -4.86
CA THR A 181 -23.82 -5.77 -3.65
C THR A 181 -24.43 -5.06 -2.45
N GLY A 182 -25.74 -4.79 -2.48
CA GLY A 182 -26.48 -3.90 -1.57
C GLY A 182 -26.05 -3.90 -0.09
N GLY A 183 -26.24 -2.75 0.56
CA GLY A 183 -25.83 -2.55 1.96
C GLY A 183 -24.40 -2.04 2.14
N LEU A 184 -23.84 -1.42 1.09
CA LEU A 184 -22.55 -0.74 1.13
C LEU A 184 -22.60 0.56 1.95
N ARG A 185 -21.44 1.03 2.39
CA ARG A 185 -21.22 2.29 3.08
C ARG A 185 -19.99 3.00 2.49
N PRO A 186 -19.88 4.34 2.62
CA PRO A 186 -18.64 5.04 2.33
C PRO A 186 -17.46 4.44 3.10
N GLY A 187 -16.35 4.18 2.40
CA GLY A 187 -15.16 3.53 2.92
C GLY A 187 -15.11 2.00 2.73
N ASP A 188 -16.22 1.38 2.31
CA ASP A 188 -16.23 -0.05 1.97
C ASP A 188 -15.37 -0.32 0.73
N LEU A 189 -14.67 -1.44 0.74
CA LEU A 189 -13.95 -1.95 -0.43
C LEU A 189 -14.86 -2.86 -1.25
N ILE A 190 -14.78 -2.74 -2.57
CA ILE A 190 -15.54 -3.53 -3.52
C ILE A 190 -14.64 -4.02 -4.65
N LEU A 191 -15.00 -5.15 -5.23
CA LEU A 191 -14.42 -5.64 -6.48
C LEU A 191 -15.24 -5.10 -7.65
N VAL A 192 -14.63 -4.29 -8.51
CA VAL A 192 -15.24 -3.67 -9.68
C VAL A 192 -14.83 -4.42 -10.94
N HIS A 193 -15.81 -4.82 -11.74
CA HIS A 193 -15.59 -5.41 -13.06
C HIS A 193 -16.64 -4.89 -14.03
N ALA A 194 -16.21 -4.50 -15.24
CA ALA A 194 -17.09 -3.97 -16.29
C ALA A 194 -18.06 -2.86 -15.81
N GLY A 195 -17.63 -1.99 -14.88
CA GLY A 195 -18.45 -0.89 -14.33
C GLY A 195 -19.47 -1.31 -13.27
N MET A 196 -19.41 -2.55 -12.77
CA MET A 196 -20.30 -3.09 -11.74
C MET A 196 -19.52 -3.63 -10.54
N ALA A 197 -20.07 -3.44 -9.35
CA ALA A 197 -19.57 -4.00 -8.11
C ALA A 197 -20.01 -5.47 -8.00
N MET A 198 -19.06 -6.39 -8.09
CA MET A 198 -19.31 -7.84 -8.04
C MET A 198 -19.51 -8.33 -6.61
N THR A 199 -18.68 -7.86 -5.69
CA THR A 199 -18.73 -8.21 -4.26
C THR A 199 -18.19 -7.07 -3.42
N ALA A 200 -18.67 -6.97 -2.18
CA ALA A 200 -17.91 -6.29 -1.14
C ALA A 200 -16.69 -7.13 -0.76
N VAL A 201 -15.58 -6.49 -0.43
CA VAL A 201 -14.36 -7.13 0.05
C VAL A 201 -14.36 -7.04 1.57
N ASP A 202 -14.41 -8.19 2.23
CA ASP A 202 -14.49 -8.25 3.69
C ASP A 202 -13.28 -7.61 4.36
N GLU A 203 -13.53 -6.91 5.47
CA GLU A 203 -12.50 -6.29 6.31
C GLU A 203 -11.70 -7.31 7.14
N GLY A 204 -11.97 -8.61 7.00
CA GLY A 204 -11.39 -9.64 7.86
C GLY A 204 -12.18 -9.73 9.17
N GLY A 205 -13.28 -10.48 9.13
CA GLY A 205 -14.15 -10.72 10.27
C GLY A 205 -15.57 -10.95 9.78
N ALA A 206 -16.05 -12.19 9.92
CA ALA A 206 -17.40 -12.61 9.51
C ALA A 206 -18.46 -11.58 9.92
N ARG A 207 -19.34 -11.21 8.97
CA ARG A 207 -20.65 -10.62 9.27
C ARG A 207 -21.53 -11.62 10.00
#